data_AF-A0A0W0FAR6-F1
#
_entry.id   AF-A0A0W0FAR6-F1
#
_cell.length_a   1.000
_cell.length_b   1.000
_cell.length_c   1.000
_cell.angle_alpha   90.00
_cell.angle_beta   90.00
_cell.angle_gamma   90.00
#
_symmetry.space_group_name_H-M   'P 1'
#
loop_
_entity.id
_entity.type
_entity.pdbx_description
1 polymer ?
#
loop_
_entity_poly.entity_id
_entity_poly.type
_entity_poly.pdbx_seq_one_letter_code
_entity_poly.pdbx_strand_id
1 'polypeptide(L)'
;MAVLWLAVGIMFLTDLRYSCTSGVGSEGLFQAWCGLGATVGALALLLCLLSTGTTFSVYWVAKKSGGLHCKLLAQDGDLIYLHKTQVGPMPSATKVRTTLYSVILVFGLAQNILACFATVFSNFVAGDRIPSVVFGSLATLTSLLTWILASVLLSYNRRPFITRNLTKASTHFGVYTALSLLWLAIMIMFLTQVRVNCGAINDLNPCPTYIPATAMSFVLCILLGVTAAYIYMRTKKCGGTLSSSNVAEFDGEKYGDMELHGAQQSNA
;
A
#
# COMPACT_ATOMS: atom_id res chain seq x y z
N MET A 1 -15.22 -3.72 6.56
CA MET A 1 -14.21 -2.67 6.84
C MET A 1 -14.79 -1.26 6.76
N ALA A 2 -15.55 -0.88 5.72
CA ALA A 2 -16.15 0.47 5.63
C ALA A 2 -16.99 0.87 6.86
N VAL A 3 -17.87 -0.01 7.33
CA VAL A 3 -18.72 0.22 8.52
C VAL A 3 -17.90 0.48 9.78
N LEU A 4 -16.75 -0.19 9.92
CA LEU A 4 -15.85 0.00 11.06
C LEU A 4 -15.22 1.40 11.02
N TRP A 5 -14.71 1.83 9.86
CA TRP A 5 -14.12 3.16 9.68
C TRP A 5 -15.15 4.27 9.83
N LEU A 6 -16.39 4.04 9.38
CA LEU A 6 -17.50 4.96 9.61
C LEU A 6 -17.79 5.11 11.10
N ALA A 7 -17.87 4.00 11.84
CA ALA A 7 -18.13 4.01 13.28
C ALA A 7 -17.00 4.73 14.05
N VAL A 8 -15.74 4.47 13.71
CA VAL A 8 -14.58 5.17 14.30
C VAL A 8 -14.61 6.67 13.96
N GLY A 9 -14.90 7.03 12.71
CA GLY A 9 -15.00 8.43 12.29
C GLY A 9 -16.11 9.18 13.02
N ILE A 10 -17.30 8.58 13.13
CA ILE A 10 -18.43 9.16 13.87
C ILE A 10 -18.06 9.30 15.36
N MET A 11 -17.52 8.26 15.99
CA MET A 11 -17.16 8.27 17.40
C MET A 11 -16.19 9.41 17.74
N PHE A 12 -15.12 9.57 16.95
CA PHE A 12 -14.16 10.66 17.15
C PHE A 12 -14.74 12.04 16.89
N LEU A 13 -15.59 12.19 15.85
CA LEU A 13 -16.24 13.48 15.55
C LEU A 13 -17.31 13.86 16.59
N THR A 14 -18.00 12.88 17.17
CA THR A 14 -18.97 13.12 18.25
C THR A 14 -18.28 13.52 19.55
N ASP A 15 -17.16 12.87 19.87
CA ASP A 15 -16.39 13.14 21.08
C ASP A 15 -15.68 14.51 21.01
N LEU A 16 -15.28 14.91 19.81
CA LEU A 16 -14.78 16.25 19.48
C LEU A 16 -15.72 17.37 19.88
N ARG A 17 -17.01 17.21 19.59
CA ARG A 17 -18.00 18.27 19.86
C ARG A 17 -18.15 18.50 21.34
N TYR A 18 -18.13 17.43 22.14
CA TYR A 18 -18.28 17.50 23.59
C TYR A 18 -16.97 17.95 24.26
N SER A 19 -15.86 17.36 23.83
CA SER A 19 -14.55 17.66 24.38
C SER A 19 -14.15 19.09 24.08
N CYS A 20 -14.31 19.61 22.86
CA CYS A 20 -13.71 20.88 22.44
C CYS A 20 -14.53 22.14 22.74
N THR A 21 -15.77 22.00 23.20
CA THR A 21 -16.63 23.14 23.55
C THR A 21 -16.56 23.52 25.02
N SER A 22 -16.01 22.67 25.88
CA SER A 22 -16.09 22.85 27.32
C SER A 22 -15.06 23.82 27.92
N GLY A 23 -13.96 24.17 27.23
CA GLY A 23 -13.08 25.28 27.62
C GLY A 23 -12.36 25.20 28.99
N VAL A 24 -12.44 24.06 29.72
CA VAL A 24 -11.94 23.97 31.12
C VAL A 24 -10.53 23.35 31.25
N GLY A 25 -9.70 23.34 30.20
CA GLY A 25 -8.38 22.69 30.22
C GLY A 25 -7.23 23.60 29.83
N SER A 26 -6.05 23.37 30.42
CA SER A 26 -4.75 23.96 30.04
C SER A 26 -4.64 24.08 28.50
N GLU A 27 -4.58 25.33 28.01
CA GLU A 27 -4.91 25.71 26.63
C GLU A 27 -4.18 24.91 25.54
N GLY A 28 -2.94 24.45 25.79
CA GLY A 28 -2.16 23.71 24.79
C GLY A 28 -2.60 22.26 24.55
N LEU A 29 -2.79 21.47 25.61
CA LEU A 29 -3.08 20.03 25.49
C LEU A 29 -4.52 19.77 24.99
N PHE A 30 -5.44 20.64 25.38
CA PHE A 30 -6.85 20.52 25.02
C PHE A 30 -7.08 20.81 23.53
N GLN A 31 -6.47 21.88 23.00
CA GLN A 31 -6.51 22.20 21.57
C GLN A 31 -5.84 21.10 20.72
N ALA A 32 -4.82 20.42 21.29
CA ALA A 32 -4.18 19.25 20.71
C ALA A 32 -5.11 18.07 20.50
N TRP A 33 -5.88 17.76 21.54
CA TRP A 33 -6.83 16.65 21.51
C TRP A 33 -7.95 16.88 20.49
N CYS A 34 -8.38 18.14 20.36
CA CYS A 34 -9.35 18.57 19.37
C CYS A 34 -8.86 18.40 17.93
N GLY A 35 -7.65 18.89 17.61
CA GLY A 35 -7.09 18.77 16.27
C GLY A 35 -6.76 17.32 15.89
N LEU A 36 -6.27 16.51 16.84
CA LEU A 36 -6.08 15.08 16.62
C LEU A 36 -7.42 14.37 16.36
N GLY A 37 -8.43 14.62 17.20
CA GLY A 37 -9.76 14.04 17.00
C GLY A 37 -10.33 14.40 15.63
N ALA A 38 -10.08 15.63 15.16
CA ALA A 38 -10.61 16.12 13.87
C ALA A 38 -9.93 15.44 12.70
N THR A 39 -8.61 15.34 12.76
CA THR A 39 -7.80 14.68 11.73
C THR A 39 -8.05 13.18 11.69
N VAL A 40 -8.11 12.50 12.84
CA VAL A 40 -8.46 11.08 12.94
C VAL A 40 -9.87 10.83 12.43
N GLY A 41 -10.85 11.65 12.84
CA GLY A 41 -12.23 11.58 12.37
C GLY A 41 -12.32 11.75 10.85
N ALA A 42 -11.67 12.78 10.29
CA ALA A 42 -11.63 13.04 8.86
C ALA A 42 -10.94 11.92 8.06
N LEU A 43 -9.81 11.40 8.55
CA LEU A 43 -9.11 10.27 7.93
C LEU A 43 -9.92 8.98 7.98
N ALA A 44 -10.62 8.71 9.09
CA ALA A 44 -11.51 7.56 9.22
C ALA A 44 -12.67 7.65 8.22
N LEU A 45 -13.27 8.83 8.04
CA LEU A 45 -14.29 9.05 7.01
C LEU A 45 -13.73 8.89 5.59
N LEU A 46 -12.53 9.41 5.32
CA LEU A 46 -11.85 9.22 4.03
C LEU A 46 -11.61 7.73 3.73
N LEU A 47 -11.11 6.97 4.71
CA LEU A 47 -10.91 5.53 4.60
C LEU A 47 -12.24 4.77 4.43
N CYS A 48 -13.32 5.23 5.06
CA CYS A 48 -14.67 4.72 4.82
C CYS A 48 -15.09 4.92 3.35
N LEU A 49 -14.92 6.13 2.80
CA LEU A 49 -15.25 6.42 1.41
C LEU A 49 -14.41 5.59 0.43
N LEU A 50 -13.10 5.49 0.67
CA LEU A 50 -12.18 4.70 -0.17
C LEU A 50 -12.49 3.19 -0.09
N SER A 51 -12.77 2.65 1.09
CA SER A 51 -13.15 1.24 1.25
C SER A 51 -14.52 0.93 0.64
N THR A 52 -15.46 1.87 0.69
CA THR A 52 -16.77 1.75 0.02
C THR A 52 -16.60 1.82 -1.50
N GLY A 53 -15.82 2.78 -2.01
CA GLY A 53 -15.56 2.94 -3.44
C GLY A 53 -14.82 1.75 -4.06
N THR A 54 -13.85 1.17 -3.34
CA THR A 54 -13.17 -0.06 -3.78
C THR A 54 -14.12 -1.25 -3.77
N THR A 55 -14.93 -1.43 -2.72
CA THR A 55 -15.95 -2.49 -2.67
C THR A 55 -16.99 -2.34 -3.79
N PHE A 56 -17.46 -1.12 -4.04
CA PHE A 56 -18.38 -0.81 -5.13
C PHE A 56 -17.75 -1.07 -6.50
N SER A 57 -16.49 -0.68 -6.71
CA SER A 57 -15.76 -0.94 -7.96
C SER A 57 -15.57 -2.44 -8.19
N VAL A 58 -15.22 -3.20 -7.16
CA VAL A 58 -15.10 -4.67 -7.23
C VAL A 58 -16.47 -5.30 -7.53
N TYR A 59 -17.53 -4.87 -6.84
CA TYR A 59 -18.89 -5.35 -7.08
C TYR A 59 -19.38 -5.02 -8.50
N TRP A 60 -19.16 -3.79 -8.97
CA TRP A 60 -19.54 -3.35 -10.31
C TRP A 60 -18.80 -4.13 -11.39
N VAL A 61 -17.49 -4.32 -11.21
CA VAL A 61 -16.67 -5.15 -12.12
C VAL A 61 -17.12 -6.60 -12.05
N ALA A 62 -17.41 -7.15 -10.88
CA ALA A 62 -17.91 -8.52 -10.73
C ALA A 62 -19.28 -8.71 -11.39
N LYS A 63 -20.20 -7.74 -11.24
CA LYS A 63 -21.53 -7.75 -11.89
C LYS A 63 -21.40 -7.68 -13.41
N LYS A 64 -20.53 -6.80 -13.93
CA LYS A 64 -20.32 -6.64 -15.37
C LYS A 64 -19.55 -7.81 -16.00
N SER A 65 -18.61 -8.41 -15.26
CA SER A 65 -17.79 -9.53 -15.73
C SER A 65 -18.48 -10.89 -15.56
N GLY A 66 -19.22 -11.08 -14.46
CA GLY A 66 -20.00 -12.29 -14.18
C GLY A 66 -21.19 -12.46 -15.13
N GLY A 67 -21.75 -11.37 -15.66
CA GLY A 67 -22.78 -11.42 -16.70
C GLY A 67 -22.25 -11.79 -18.09
N LEU A 68 -20.98 -11.53 -18.39
CA LEU A 68 -20.37 -11.86 -19.69
C LEU A 68 -19.74 -13.26 -19.70
N HIS A 69 -19.10 -13.69 -18.61
CA HIS A 69 -18.44 -15.00 -18.57
C HIS A 69 -19.39 -16.18 -18.29
N CYS A 70 -20.49 -16.00 -17.55
CA CYS A 70 -21.46 -17.09 -17.39
C CYS A 70 -22.31 -17.35 -18.64
N LYS A 71 -22.45 -16.38 -19.56
CA LYS A 71 -23.16 -16.64 -20.84
C LYS A 71 -22.28 -17.34 -21.88
N LEU A 72 -20.97 -17.12 -21.85
CA LEU A 72 -20.02 -17.83 -22.72
C LEU A 72 -19.65 -19.22 -22.17
N LEU A 73 -19.56 -19.40 -20.86
CA LEU A 73 -19.24 -20.70 -20.23
C LEU A 73 -20.45 -21.62 -20.05
N ALA A 74 -21.68 -21.13 -20.13
CA ALA A 74 -22.87 -21.98 -20.19
C ALA A 74 -23.12 -22.58 -21.60
N GLN A 75 -22.38 -22.10 -22.61
CA GLN A 75 -22.46 -22.64 -23.97
C GLN A 75 -21.39 -23.72 -24.24
N ASP A 76 -20.36 -23.83 -23.38
CA ASP A 76 -19.34 -24.90 -23.38
C ASP A 76 -19.33 -25.63 -22.02
N GLY A 77 -20.27 -26.58 -21.87
CA GLY A 77 -20.46 -27.36 -20.64
C GLY A 77 -19.26 -28.20 -20.18
N ASP A 78 -18.22 -28.35 -21.01
CA ASP A 78 -17.02 -29.15 -20.69
C ASP A 78 -15.89 -28.37 -19.99
N LEU A 79 -15.87 -27.03 -20.03
CA LEU A 79 -14.73 -26.26 -19.50
C LEU A 79 -14.78 -26.02 -17.97
N ILE A 80 -15.95 -26.20 -17.35
CA ILE A 80 -16.17 -25.93 -15.91
C ILE A 80 -15.51 -26.99 -15.02
N TYR A 81 -15.33 -28.22 -15.54
CA TYR A 81 -14.62 -29.27 -14.81
C TYR A 81 -13.09 -29.10 -14.80
N LEU A 82 -12.53 -28.29 -15.71
CA LEU A 82 -11.09 -28.02 -15.78
C LEU A 82 -10.64 -26.88 -14.87
N HIS A 83 -11.55 -25.99 -14.44
CA HIS A 83 -11.18 -24.85 -13.60
C HIS A 83 -11.22 -25.14 -12.09
N LYS A 84 -11.90 -26.22 -11.66
CA LYS A 84 -12.05 -26.58 -10.23
C LYS A 84 -10.89 -27.41 -9.68
N THR A 85 -10.01 -27.94 -10.54
CA THR A 85 -9.04 -28.99 -10.18
C THR A 85 -7.57 -28.56 -10.15
N GLN A 86 -7.22 -27.31 -10.46
CA GLN A 86 -5.83 -26.86 -10.33
C GLN A 86 -5.66 -25.53 -9.60
N VAL A 87 -5.99 -25.51 -8.30
CA VAL A 87 -5.25 -24.63 -7.38
C VAL A 87 -3.95 -25.33 -7.01
N GLY A 88 -3.08 -25.52 -8.00
CA GLY A 88 -1.73 -26.01 -7.76
C GLY A 88 -0.98 -25.08 -6.79
N PRO A 89 0.07 -25.58 -6.10
CA PRO A 89 0.89 -24.74 -5.26
C PRO A 89 1.41 -23.54 -6.06
N MET A 90 1.17 -22.32 -5.56
CA MET A 90 1.60 -21.10 -6.26
C MET A 90 3.09 -21.17 -6.65
N PRO A 91 3.45 -20.75 -7.87
CA PRO A 91 4.85 -20.66 -8.29
C PRO A 91 5.68 -19.86 -7.27
N SER A 92 6.91 -20.29 -7.02
CA SER A 92 7.79 -19.65 -6.03
C SER A 92 8.00 -18.15 -6.33
N ALA A 93 8.05 -17.77 -7.60
CA ALA A 93 8.19 -16.38 -8.03
C ALA A 93 6.97 -15.51 -7.66
N THR A 94 5.75 -16.01 -7.84
CA THR A 94 4.52 -15.34 -7.43
C THR A 94 4.47 -15.16 -5.92
N LYS A 95 4.89 -16.18 -5.16
CA LYS A 95 4.93 -16.13 -3.69
C LYS A 95 5.84 -14.99 -3.21
N VAL A 96 7.09 -14.95 -3.69
CA VAL A 96 8.05 -13.88 -3.33
C VAL A 96 7.49 -12.49 -3.63
N ARG A 97 6.92 -12.30 -4.82
CA ARG A 97 6.35 -11.01 -5.24
C ARG A 97 5.15 -10.59 -4.38
N THR A 98 4.25 -11.52 -4.10
CA THR A 98 3.11 -11.28 -3.20
C THR A 98 3.60 -10.94 -1.79
N THR A 99 4.59 -11.65 -1.26
CA THR A 99 5.18 -11.34 0.05
C THR A 99 5.76 -9.93 0.07
N LEU A 100 6.55 -9.54 -0.94
CA LEU A 100 7.12 -8.19 -1.03
C LEU A 100 6.03 -7.11 -1.02
N TYR A 101 4.96 -7.27 -1.81
CA TYR A 101 3.87 -6.30 -1.84
C TYR A 101 3.12 -6.23 -0.51
N SER A 102 2.87 -7.37 0.13
CA SER A 102 2.23 -7.44 1.45
C SER A 102 3.06 -6.77 2.53
N VAL A 103 4.38 -6.95 2.52
CA VAL A 103 5.28 -6.27 3.48
C VAL A 103 5.28 -4.77 3.23
N ILE A 104 5.38 -4.32 1.97
CA ILE A 104 5.27 -2.89 1.62
C ILE A 104 3.94 -2.30 2.11
N LEU A 105 2.83 -3.03 1.99
CA LEU A 105 1.52 -2.59 2.49
C LEU A 105 1.52 -2.37 4.00
N VAL A 106 2.08 -3.30 4.78
CA VAL A 106 2.13 -3.20 6.24
C VAL A 106 3.01 -2.02 6.66
N PHE A 107 4.19 -1.87 6.07
CA PHE A 107 5.09 -0.76 6.38
C PHE A 107 4.52 0.59 5.93
N GLY A 108 3.85 0.64 4.76
CA GLY A 108 3.17 1.85 4.28
C GLY A 108 2.01 2.26 5.19
N LEU A 109 1.28 1.30 5.78
CA LEU A 109 0.25 1.62 6.76
C LEU A 109 0.85 2.10 8.08
N ALA A 110 1.88 1.43 8.59
CA ALA A 110 2.55 1.81 9.83
C ALA A 110 3.20 3.20 9.73
N GLN A 111 3.87 3.49 8.62
CA GLN A 111 4.45 4.80 8.35
C GLN A 111 3.37 5.90 8.23
N ASN A 112 2.18 5.56 7.72
CA ASN A 112 1.07 6.51 7.68
C ASN A 112 0.65 6.93 9.08
N ILE A 113 0.53 5.98 10.00
CA ILE A 113 0.17 6.23 11.40
C ILE A 113 1.25 7.10 12.07
N LEU A 114 2.53 6.76 11.89
CA LEU A 114 3.66 7.51 12.45
C LEU A 114 3.75 8.93 11.89
N ALA A 115 3.59 9.10 10.57
CA ALA A 115 3.63 10.40 9.92
C ALA A 115 2.45 11.29 10.35
N CYS A 116 1.23 10.74 10.43
CA CYS A 116 0.08 11.44 10.98
C CYS A 116 0.36 11.91 12.41
N PHE A 117 0.86 11.01 13.26
CA PHE A 117 1.19 11.33 14.64
C PHE A 117 2.24 12.45 14.73
N ALA A 118 3.31 12.37 13.93
CA ALA A 118 4.34 13.41 13.87
C ALA A 118 3.79 14.77 13.42
N THR A 119 2.94 14.82 12.38
CA THR A 119 2.30 16.06 11.91
C THR A 119 1.46 16.70 13.02
N VAL A 120 0.61 15.91 13.67
CA VAL A 120 -0.27 16.38 14.72
C VAL A 120 0.55 16.89 15.91
N PHE A 121 1.48 16.09 16.43
CA PHE A 121 2.32 16.50 17.57
C PHE A 121 3.18 17.73 17.27
N SER A 122 3.72 17.86 16.05
CA SER A 122 4.55 19.00 15.67
C SER A 122 3.78 20.33 15.67
N ASN A 123 2.49 20.32 15.32
CA ASN A 123 1.64 21.51 15.41
C ASN A 123 1.41 21.96 16.86
N PHE A 124 1.36 21.01 17.81
CA PHE A 124 1.01 21.32 19.19
C PHE A 124 2.20 21.65 20.09
N VAL A 125 3.31 20.94 19.93
CA VAL A 125 4.44 21.04 20.85
C VAL A 125 5.43 22.13 20.45
N ALA A 126 5.65 22.30 19.15
CA ALA A 126 6.81 23.04 18.68
C ALA A 126 6.55 24.51 18.34
N GLY A 127 5.28 24.96 18.31
CA GLY A 127 4.89 26.32 17.93
C GLY A 127 5.39 26.70 16.52
N ASP A 128 4.53 26.61 15.51
CA ASP A 128 4.77 27.10 14.14
C ASP A 128 6.11 26.72 13.48
N ARG A 129 6.68 25.55 13.79
CA ARG A 129 7.76 24.98 12.95
C ARG A 129 7.14 24.41 11.67
N ILE A 130 6.79 25.31 10.76
CA ILE A 130 6.23 25.03 9.42
C ILE A 130 6.89 23.83 8.72
N PRO A 131 8.23 23.65 8.74
CA PRO A 131 8.88 22.52 8.05
C PRO A 131 8.43 21.15 8.57
N SER A 132 8.25 21.01 9.87
CA SER A 132 7.87 19.75 10.52
C SER A 132 6.49 19.26 10.08
N VAL A 133 5.54 20.19 10.00
CA VAL A 133 4.15 19.93 9.60
C VAL A 133 4.10 19.58 8.12
N VAL A 134 4.85 20.30 7.29
CA VAL A 134 4.94 20.04 5.84
C VAL A 134 5.53 18.65 5.59
N PHE A 135 6.64 18.29 6.23
CA PHE A 135 7.28 17.00 6.03
C PHE A 135 6.43 15.83 6.54
N GLY A 136 5.79 15.96 7.70
CA GLY A 136 4.86 14.95 8.20
C GLY A 136 3.65 14.77 7.27
N SER A 137 3.13 15.86 6.68
CA SER A 137 2.02 15.82 5.73
C SER A 137 2.41 15.14 4.41
N LEU A 138 3.59 15.48 3.86
CA LEU A 138 4.12 14.83 2.66
C LEU A 138 4.36 13.33 2.88
N ALA A 139 4.89 12.95 4.04
CA ALA A 139 5.06 11.56 4.40
C ALA A 139 3.72 10.82 4.53
N THR A 140 2.72 11.42 5.19
CA THR A 140 1.35 10.88 5.29
C THR A 140 0.75 10.61 3.90
N LEU A 141 0.76 11.62 3.03
CA LEU A 141 0.23 11.50 1.67
C LEU A 141 0.95 10.43 0.86
N THR A 142 2.28 10.41 0.94
CA THR A 142 3.11 9.41 0.24
C THR A 142 2.86 8.00 0.78
N SER A 143 2.62 7.86 2.07
CA SER A 143 2.27 6.59 2.71
C SER A 143 0.93 6.05 2.25
N LEU A 144 -0.10 6.91 2.20
CA LEU A 144 -1.40 6.56 1.64
C LEU A 144 -1.29 6.16 0.16
N LEU A 145 -0.54 6.92 -0.63
CA LEU A 145 -0.32 6.61 -2.04
C LEU A 145 0.39 5.27 -2.22
N THR A 146 1.45 5.02 -1.44
CA THR A 146 2.19 3.75 -1.43
C THR A 146 1.26 2.59 -1.10
N TRP A 147 0.43 2.74 -0.08
CA TRP A 147 -0.53 1.72 0.36
C TRP A 147 -1.60 1.42 -0.71
N ILE A 148 -2.17 2.45 -1.33
CA ILE A 148 -3.17 2.30 -2.40
C ILE A 148 -2.53 1.62 -3.62
N LEU A 149 -1.37 2.10 -4.08
CA LEU A 149 -0.71 1.56 -5.27
C LEU A 149 -0.27 0.12 -5.07
N ALA A 150 0.32 -0.21 -3.92
CA ALA A 150 0.69 -1.60 -3.60
C ALA A 150 -0.54 -2.52 -3.56
N SER A 151 -1.68 -2.04 -3.05
CA SER A 151 -2.95 -2.79 -3.03
C SER A 151 -3.47 -3.06 -4.43
N VAL A 152 -3.47 -2.03 -5.30
CA VAL A 152 -3.89 -2.14 -6.69
C VAL A 152 -2.98 -3.11 -7.44
N LEU A 153 -1.66 -2.92 -7.39
CA LEU A 153 -0.69 -3.78 -8.08
C LEU A 153 -0.75 -5.23 -7.57
N LEU A 154 -1.03 -5.44 -6.28
CA LEU A 154 -1.25 -6.78 -5.73
C LEU A 154 -2.49 -7.46 -6.31
N SER A 155 -3.58 -6.72 -6.54
CA SER A 155 -4.81 -7.27 -7.14
C SER A 155 -4.64 -7.70 -8.61
N TYR A 156 -3.70 -7.08 -9.33
CA TYR A 156 -3.35 -7.39 -10.72
C TYR A 156 -2.23 -8.43 -10.84
N ASN A 157 -1.63 -8.84 -9.72
CA ASN A 157 -0.43 -9.65 -9.67
C ASN A 157 -0.54 -11.07 -10.25
N ARG A 158 -1.77 -11.58 -10.41
CA ARG A 158 -2.08 -12.96 -10.82
C ARG A 158 -2.90 -13.03 -12.11
N ARG A 159 -2.85 -11.99 -12.95
CA ARG A 159 -3.68 -11.91 -14.17
C ARG A 159 -2.81 -11.90 -15.43
N PRO A 160 -2.29 -13.06 -15.88
CA PRO A 160 -1.32 -13.12 -16.98
C PRO A 160 -1.91 -12.74 -18.36
N PHE A 161 -3.21 -12.95 -18.57
CA PHE A 161 -3.83 -12.76 -19.89
C PHE A 161 -4.50 -11.39 -20.09
N ILE A 162 -4.40 -10.49 -19.11
CA ILE A 162 -5.02 -9.17 -19.22
C ILE A 162 -4.03 -8.22 -19.91
N THR A 163 -4.49 -7.51 -20.94
CA THR A 163 -3.69 -6.56 -21.74
C THR A 163 -3.61 -5.15 -21.14
N ARG A 164 -3.94 -4.98 -19.86
CA ARG A 164 -3.98 -3.66 -19.21
C ARG A 164 -2.58 -3.21 -18.82
N ASN A 165 -2.33 -1.90 -18.85
CA ASN A 165 -1.02 -1.37 -18.43
C ASN A 165 -0.68 -1.75 -16.97
N LEU A 166 -1.67 -1.89 -16.08
CA LEU A 166 -1.47 -2.27 -14.68
C LEU A 166 -0.92 -3.69 -14.46
N THR A 167 -0.92 -4.58 -15.47
CA THR A 167 -0.33 -5.92 -15.36
C THR A 167 1.08 -6.00 -15.93
N LYS A 168 1.52 -4.96 -16.66
CA LYS A 168 2.82 -4.92 -17.33
C LYS A 168 3.96 -4.75 -16.33
N ALA A 169 5.06 -5.45 -16.57
CA ALA A 169 6.25 -5.38 -15.73
C ALA A 169 6.83 -3.96 -15.63
N SER A 170 6.76 -3.17 -16.71
CA SER A 170 7.19 -1.77 -16.75
C SER A 170 6.43 -0.90 -15.76
N THR A 171 5.12 -1.10 -15.61
CA THR A 171 4.30 -0.32 -14.66
C THR A 171 4.65 -0.65 -13.22
N HIS A 172 4.78 -1.93 -12.88
CA HIS A 172 5.19 -2.32 -11.54
C HIS A 172 6.62 -1.82 -11.21
N PHE A 173 7.56 -2.01 -12.14
CA PHE A 173 8.94 -1.54 -12.01
C PHE A 173 9.00 -0.01 -11.85
N GLY A 174 8.32 0.73 -12.73
CA GLY A 174 8.32 2.19 -12.72
C GLY A 174 7.70 2.77 -11.45
N VAL A 175 6.55 2.24 -11.01
CA VAL A 175 5.89 2.69 -9.77
C VAL A 175 6.77 2.46 -8.56
N TYR A 176 7.33 1.26 -8.39
CA TYR A 176 8.17 0.97 -7.22
C TYR A 176 9.51 1.71 -7.24
N THR A 177 10.09 1.95 -8.42
CA THR A 177 11.30 2.78 -8.56
C THR A 177 11.02 4.23 -8.18
N ALA A 178 9.93 4.82 -8.70
CA ALA A 178 9.54 6.19 -8.37
C ALA A 178 9.23 6.36 -6.89
N LEU A 179 8.49 5.42 -6.28
CA LEU A 179 8.21 5.44 -4.85
C LEU A 179 9.49 5.26 -4.02
N SER A 180 10.43 4.40 -4.43
CA SER A 180 11.71 4.21 -3.73
C SER A 180 12.52 5.51 -3.66
N LEU A 181 12.62 6.24 -4.77
CA LEU A 181 13.28 7.56 -4.82
C LEU A 181 12.54 8.61 -3.98
N LEU A 182 11.21 8.59 -3.98
CA LEU A 182 10.41 9.51 -3.16
C LEU A 182 10.60 9.25 -1.66
N TRP A 183 10.63 7.98 -1.24
CA TRP A 183 10.91 7.60 0.15
C TRP A 183 12.34 7.93 0.58
N LEU A 184 13.32 7.84 -0.33
CA LEU A 184 14.66 8.33 -0.08
C LEU A 184 14.67 9.83 0.21
N ALA A 185 13.96 10.63 -0.59
CA ALA A 185 13.84 12.07 -0.36
C ALA A 185 13.17 12.39 0.99
N ILE A 186 12.08 11.70 1.33
CA ILE A 186 11.38 11.87 2.63
C ILE A 186 12.29 11.47 3.80
N MET A 187 13.06 10.38 3.66
CA MET A 187 14.04 9.98 4.68
C MET A 187 15.09 11.08 4.91
N ILE A 188 15.64 11.67 3.83
CA ILE A 188 16.59 12.79 3.95
C ILE A 188 15.91 13.97 4.66
N MET A 189 14.67 14.31 4.31
CA MET A 189 13.90 15.36 4.99
C MET A 189 13.77 15.08 6.49
N PHE A 190 13.35 13.88 6.90
CA PHE A 190 13.25 13.55 8.32
C PHE A 190 14.61 13.55 9.04
N LEU A 191 15.69 13.08 8.39
CA LEU A 191 17.04 13.17 8.97
C LEU A 191 17.44 14.61 9.28
N THR A 192 17.09 15.58 8.43
CA THR A 192 17.35 16.99 8.74
C THR A 192 16.59 17.45 9.99
N GLN A 193 15.36 16.97 10.19
CA GLN A 193 14.54 17.31 11.34
C GLN A 193 14.99 16.61 12.62
N VAL A 194 15.53 15.39 12.52
CA VAL A 194 16.12 14.68 13.67
C VAL A 194 17.23 15.53 14.27
N ARG A 195 18.14 16.09 13.45
CA ARG A 195 19.23 16.93 13.98
C ARG A 195 18.72 18.18 14.71
N VAL A 196 17.72 18.86 14.15
CA VAL A 196 17.17 20.10 14.70
C VAL A 196 16.34 19.85 15.95
N ASN A 197 15.51 18.81 15.95
CA ASN A 197 14.55 18.57 17.01
C ASN A 197 15.13 17.71 18.14
N CYS A 198 15.98 16.73 17.85
CA CYS A 198 16.59 15.88 18.86
C CYS A 198 17.74 16.53 19.64
N GLY A 199 18.29 17.65 19.14
CA GLY A 199 19.38 18.37 19.80
C GLY A 199 18.95 19.37 20.89
N ALA A 200 17.66 19.71 20.96
CA ALA A 200 17.14 20.65 21.95
C ALA A 200 16.87 19.93 23.29
N ILE A 201 17.46 20.43 24.38
CA ILE A 201 17.25 19.93 25.75
C ILE A 201 15.96 20.56 26.29
N ASN A 202 14.82 20.10 25.79
CA ASN A 202 13.51 20.51 26.28
C ASN A 202 12.70 19.24 26.63
N ASP A 203 11.93 19.28 27.71
CA ASP A 203 11.15 18.11 28.20
C ASP A 203 10.08 17.62 27.22
N LEU A 204 9.68 18.44 26.23
CA LEU A 204 8.79 18.06 25.14
C LEU A 204 9.56 17.93 23.81
N ASN A 205 10.48 16.96 23.73
CA ASN A 205 11.22 16.70 22.51
C ASN A 205 10.42 15.78 21.55
N PRO A 206 10.08 16.20 20.32
CA PRO A 206 9.37 15.35 19.37
C PRO A 206 10.26 14.27 18.73
N CYS A 207 11.53 14.16 19.14
CA CYS A 207 12.50 13.16 18.68
C CYS A 207 11.98 11.71 18.62
N PRO A 208 11.20 11.19 19.61
CA PRO A 208 10.69 9.83 19.57
C PRO A 208 9.77 9.54 18.38
N THR A 209 9.28 10.57 17.68
CA THR A 209 8.44 10.41 16.47
C THR A 209 9.26 10.44 15.19
N TYR A 210 10.26 11.33 15.10
CA TYR A 210 11.09 11.51 13.90
C TYR A 210 12.06 10.36 13.66
N ILE A 211 12.67 9.79 14.71
CA ILE A 211 13.59 8.66 14.57
C ILE A 211 12.89 7.44 13.94
N PRO A 212 11.77 6.92 14.48
CA PRO A 212 11.10 5.79 13.87
C PRO A 212 10.51 6.13 12.49
N ALA A 213 9.98 7.33 12.28
CA ALA A 213 9.49 7.75 10.96
C ALA A 213 10.61 7.77 9.90
N THR A 214 11.83 8.16 10.29
CA THR A 214 13.02 8.12 9.44
C THR A 214 13.41 6.69 9.11
N ALA A 215 13.51 5.83 10.13
CA ALA A 215 13.88 4.43 9.95
C ALA A 215 12.87 3.68 9.07
N MET A 216 11.58 3.91 9.26
CA MET A 216 10.51 3.32 8.45
C MET A 216 10.54 3.84 7.00
N SER A 217 10.82 5.12 6.79
CA SER A 217 11.03 5.68 5.43
C SER A 217 12.21 5.01 4.72
N PHE A 218 13.31 4.75 5.44
CA PHE A 218 14.46 4.02 4.91
C PHE A 218 14.10 2.56 4.57
N VAL A 219 13.42 1.85 5.47
CA VAL A 219 12.97 0.47 5.23
C VAL A 219 12.05 0.41 4.00
N LEU A 220 11.09 1.34 3.87
CA LEU A 220 10.24 1.44 2.68
C LEU A 220 11.06 1.69 1.41
N CYS A 221 12.01 2.62 1.45
CA CYS A 221 12.91 2.90 0.33
C CYS A 221 13.62 1.63 -0.17
N ILE A 222 14.21 0.85 0.75
CA ILE A 222 14.92 -0.39 0.44
C ILE A 222 13.95 -1.46 -0.07
N LEU A 223 12.81 -1.68 0.58
CA LEU A 223 11.83 -2.69 0.17
C LEU A 223 11.27 -2.42 -1.24
N LEU A 224 10.97 -1.16 -1.55
CA LEU A 224 10.50 -0.73 -2.87
C LEU A 224 11.60 -0.92 -3.92
N GLY A 225 12.85 -0.57 -3.59
CA GLY A 225 14.01 -0.76 -4.46
C GLY A 225 14.30 -2.25 -4.75
N VAL A 226 14.28 -3.11 -3.73
CA VAL A 226 14.42 -4.57 -3.88
C VAL A 226 13.30 -5.14 -4.72
N THR A 227 12.06 -4.67 -4.53
CA THR A 227 10.91 -5.11 -5.32
C THR A 227 11.06 -4.74 -6.79
N ALA A 228 11.48 -3.50 -7.08
CA ALA A 228 11.76 -3.06 -8.45
C ALA A 228 12.90 -3.87 -9.08
N ALA A 229 14.02 -4.04 -8.37
CA ALA A 229 15.17 -4.84 -8.82
C ALA A 229 14.76 -6.29 -9.09
N TYR A 230 13.96 -6.90 -8.23
CA TYR A 230 13.43 -8.25 -8.42
C TYR A 230 12.61 -8.37 -9.70
N ILE A 231 11.67 -7.44 -9.94
CA ILE A 231 10.87 -7.42 -11.19
C ILE A 231 11.77 -7.28 -12.41
N TYR A 232 12.77 -6.40 -12.37
CA TYR A 232 13.73 -6.21 -13.45
C TYR A 232 14.53 -7.47 -13.75
N MET A 233 15.14 -8.09 -12.73
CA MET A 233 15.93 -9.30 -12.87
C MET A 233 15.10 -10.46 -13.42
N ARG A 234 13.86 -10.62 -12.95
CA ARG A 234 12.95 -11.67 -13.44
C ARG A 234 12.58 -11.44 -14.90
N THR A 235 12.27 -10.19 -15.27
CA THR A 235 11.96 -9.84 -16.66
C THR A 235 13.12 -10.15 -17.60
N LYS A 236 14.36 -9.78 -17.20
CA LYS A 236 15.57 -10.04 -17.98
C LYS A 236 15.88 -11.54 -18.11
N LYS A 237 15.70 -12.31 -17.04
CA LYS A 237 15.97 -13.75 -17.04
C LYS A 237 15.08 -14.52 -18.01
N CYS A 238 13.81 -14.12 -18.15
CA CYS A 238 12.86 -14.76 -19.07
C CYS A 238 12.95 -14.21 -20.51
N GLY A 239 14.00 -13.45 -20.87
CA GLY A 239 14.17 -12.88 -22.20
C GLY A 239 13.14 -11.81 -22.60
N GLY A 240 12.27 -11.41 -21.68
CA GLY A 240 11.20 -10.45 -21.92
C GLY A 240 11.67 -8.99 -21.88
N THR A 241 10.85 -8.09 -22.40
CA THR A 241 11.01 -6.65 -22.17
C THR A 241 10.02 -6.18 -21.10
N LEU A 242 10.39 -5.17 -20.30
CA LEU A 242 9.50 -4.60 -19.29
C LEU A 242 8.16 -4.14 -19.89
N SER A 243 8.17 -3.64 -21.13
CA SER A 243 7.01 -3.04 -21.77
C SER A 243 6.03 -4.04 -22.39
N SER A 244 6.53 -5.21 -22.83
CA SER A 244 5.72 -6.23 -23.51
C SER A 244 5.19 -7.30 -22.56
N SER A 245 5.93 -7.62 -21.50
CA SER A 245 5.65 -8.80 -20.68
C SER A 245 4.81 -8.46 -19.45
N ASN A 246 3.85 -9.34 -19.17
CA ASN A 246 3.05 -9.26 -17.95
C ASN A 246 3.80 -9.86 -16.78
N VAL A 247 3.63 -9.29 -15.59
CA VAL A 247 4.36 -9.73 -14.38
C VAL A 247 4.04 -11.19 -14.01
N ALA A 248 2.84 -11.66 -14.32
CA ALA A 248 2.41 -13.04 -14.06
C ALA A 248 2.91 -14.05 -15.11
N GLU A 249 3.43 -13.60 -16.26
CA GLU A 249 3.94 -14.46 -17.33
C GLU A 249 5.24 -15.17 -16.90
N PHE A 250 6.07 -14.48 -16.10
CA PHE A 250 7.33 -15.01 -15.55
C PHE A 250 7.16 -16.13 -14.50
N ASP A 251 5.91 -16.48 -14.19
CA ASP A 251 5.57 -17.50 -13.20
C ASP A 251 5.32 -18.87 -13.86
N GLY A 252 5.05 -18.92 -15.17
CA GLY A 252 4.63 -20.12 -15.90
C GLY A 252 5.74 -20.99 -16.50
N GLU A 253 6.97 -20.48 -16.62
CA GLU A 253 8.08 -21.13 -17.34
C GLU A 253 8.45 -22.52 -16.79
N LYS A 254 8.22 -22.78 -15.50
CA LYS A 254 8.49 -24.11 -14.91
C LYS A 254 7.42 -25.17 -15.19
N TYR A 255 6.21 -24.79 -15.58
CA TYR A 255 5.13 -25.75 -15.77
C TYR A 255 5.20 -26.43 -17.15
N GLY A 256 5.65 -25.72 -18.18
CA GLY A 256 5.79 -26.29 -19.54
C GLY A 256 6.80 -27.44 -19.62
N ASP A 257 7.93 -27.32 -18.92
CA ASP A 257 8.97 -28.37 -18.95
C ASP A 257 8.55 -29.64 -18.19
N MET A 258 7.75 -29.51 -17.14
CA MET A 258 7.25 -30.67 -16.37
C MET A 258 6.18 -31.45 -17.14
N GLU A 259 5.35 -30.77 -17.93
CA GLU A 259 4.33 -31.41 -18.75
C GLU A 259 4.94 -32.16 -19.94
N LEU A 260 6.00 -31.60 -20.55
CA LEU A 260 6.71 -32.25 -21.65
C LEU A 260 7.42 -33.55 -21.21
N HIS A 261 8.03 -33.55 -20.03
CA HIS A 261 8.67 -34.74 -19.48
C HIS A 261 7.69 -35.77 -18.91
N GLY A 262 6.57 -35.33 -18.32
CA GLY A 262 5.51 -36.24 -17.86
C GLY A 262 4.82 -36.98 -19.00
N ALA A 263 4.58 -36.32 -20.13
CA ALA A 263 3.98 -36.94 -21.31
C ALA A 263 4.93 -37.93 -22.01
N GLN A 264 6.25 -37.73 -21.93
CA GLN A 264 7.22 -38.72 -22.43
C GLN A 264 7.29 -39.97 -21.55
N GLN A 265 6.98 -39.86 -20.26
CA GLN A 265 7.10 -40.98 -19.31
C GLN A 265 5.86 -41.88 -19.25
N SER A 266 4.68 -41.44 -19.71
CA SER A 266 3.49 -42.30 -19.77
C SER A 266 3.37 -43.13 -21.05
N ASN A 267 4.29 -42.95 -22.01
CA ASN A 267 4.32 -43.67 -23.28
C ASN A 267 5.44 -44.73 -23.35
N ALA A 268 6.06 -45.05 -22.22
CA ALA A 268 7.04 -46.12 -22.05
C ALA A 268 6.53 -47.13 -21.02
#